data_AF-A0A3E0R187-F1
#
_entry.id   AF-A0A3E0R187-F1
#
_cell.length_a   1.000
_cell.length_b   1.000
_cell.length_c   1.000
_cell.angle_alpha   90.00
_cell.angle_beta   90.00
_cell.angle_gamma   90.00
#
_symmetry.space_group_name_H-M   'P 1'
#
loop_
_entity.id
_entity.type
_entity.pdbx_description
1 polymer ?
#
loop_
_entity_poly.entity_id
_entity_poly.type
_entity_poly.pdbx_seq_one_letter_code
_entity_poly.pdbx_strand_id
1 'polypeptide(L)'
;MKLFELVIGNTRRLVAAEDAEQARRIGQDPTKHPDIHFMPFEVREFVLPGYVITVTPEEAAGQQEAPPTDEPDAQDGDGEEDTREEREALKVWLKEHGIEFNPRWSTDKLRELVQQAATQEATSEAELEAETSAQNDSDDLLI
;
A
#
# COMPACT_ATOMS: atom_id res chain seq x y z
N MET A 1 -21.68 1.86 2.64
CA MET A 1 -21.60 2.42 1.26
C MET A 1 -20.99 1.38 0.33
N LYS A 2 -21.34 1.44 -0.94
CA LYS A 2 -20.83 0.59 -2.02
C LYS A 2 -20.11 1.44 -3.05
N LEU A 3 -19.32 0.79 -3.90
CA LEU A 3 -18.65 1.43 -5.02
C LEU A 3 -19.40 1.11 -6.31
N PHE A 4 -19.69 2.14 -7.11
CA PHE A 4 -20.37 2.02 -8.40
C PHE A 4 -19.52 2.60 -9.52
N GLU A 5 -19.59 1.98 -10.69
CA GLU A 5 -18.99 2.44 -11.93
C GLU A 5 -20.04 3.13 -12.80
N LEU A 6 -19.79 4.40 -13.16
CA LEU A 6 -20.52 5.15 -14.17
C LEU A 6 -19.81 4.94 -15.51
N VAL A 7 -20.51 4.31 -16.47
CA VAL A 7 -19.92 3.90 -17.75
C VAL A 7 -20.53 4.71 -18.90
N ILE A 8 -19.68 5.39 -19.66
CA ILE A 8 -20.04 6.12 -20.88
C ILE A 8 -19.07 5.75 -21.99
N GLY A 9 -19.49 4.89 -22.90
CA GLY A 9 -18.62 4.35 -23.94
C GLY A 9 -17.35 3.77 -23.33
N ASN A 10 -16.21 4.43 -23.56
CA ASN A 10 -14.91 4.01 -23.04
C ASN A 10 -14.53 4.69 -21.71
N THR A 11 -15.26 5.72 -21.29
CA THR A 11 -15.01 6.45 -20.05
C THR A 11 -15.70 5.74 -18.89
N ARG A 12 -14.96 5.55 -17.79
CA ARG A 12 -15.43 4.91 -16.56
C ARG A 12 -15.11 5.82 -15.37
N ARG A 13 -16.07 6.02 -14.47
CA ARG A 13 -15.89 6.81 -13.24
C ARG A 13 -16.37 5.99 -12.05
N LEU A 14 -15.59 5.95 -10.97
CA LEU A 14 -15.99 5.30 -9.73
C LEU A 14 -16.62 6.31 -8.78
N VAL A 15 -17.76 5.96 -8.21
CA VAL A 15 -18.49 6.78 -7.23
C VAL A 15 -18.91 5.94 -6.04
N ALA A 16 -18.77 6.50 -4.84
CA ALA A 16 -19.30 5.90 -3.62
C ALA A 16 -20.76 6.30 -3.43
N ALA A 17 -21.65 5.32 -3.23
CA ALA A 17 -23.06 5.55 -2.96
C ALA A 17 -23.65 4.41 -2.12
N GLU A 18 -24.80 4.63 -1.50
CA GLU A 18 -25.57 3.61 -0.79
C GLU A 18 -26.27 2.66 -1.77
N ASP A 19 -26.77 3.20 -2.87
CA ASP A 19 -27.49 2.46 -3.92
C ASP A 19 -27.23 3.03 -5.33
N ALA A 20 -27.74 2.32 -6.33
CA ALA A 20 -27.56 2.67 -7.74
C ALA A 20 -28.32 3.95 -8.14
N GLU A 21 -29.39 4.32 -7.43
CA GLU A 21 -30.16 5.53 -7.73
C GLU A 21 -29.40 6.77 -7.25
N GLN A 22 -28.82 6.72 -6.06
CA GLN A 22 -27.94 7.75 -5.53
C GLN A 22 -26.67 7.89 -6.39
N ALA A 23 -26.07 6.78 -6.82
CA ALA A 23 -24.94 6.81 -7.77
C ALA A 23 -25.32 7.52 -9.08
N ARG A 24 -26.53 7.29 -9.59
CA ARG A 24 -27.06 7.99 -10.77
C ARG A 24 -27.23 9.49 -10.53
N ARG A 25 -27.79 9.89 -9.39
CA ARG A 25 -27.92 11.32 -9.05
C ARG A 25 -26.56 12.01 -8.96
N ILE A 26 -25.55 11.34 -8.40
CA ILE A 26 -24.17 11.84 -8.36
C ILE A 26 -23.63 12.02 -9.79
N GLY A 27 -23.78 11.01 -10.66
CA GLY A 27 -23.32 11.10 -12.05
C GLY A 27 -24.00 12.18 -12.91
N GLN A 28 -25.21 12.61 -12.51
CA GLN A 28 -25.95 13.71 -13.15
C GLN A 28 -25.60 15.09 -12.59
N ASP A 29 -24.77 15.17 -11.55
CA ASP A 29 -24.36 16.44 -10.95
C ASP A 29 -23.35 17.16 -11.88
N PRO A 30 -23.71 18.29 -12.50
CA PRO A 30 -22.83 19.02 -13.41
C PRO A 30 -21.58 19.58 -12.73
N THR A 31 -21.62 19.75 -11.40
CA THR A 31 -20.50 20.31 -10.62
C THR A 31 -19.46 19.24 -10.35
N LYS A 32 -19.90 18.04 -10.00
CA LYS A 32 -19.01 16.91 -9.70
C LYS A 32 -18.54 16.19 -10.97
N HIS A 33 -19.40 16.20 -12.00
CA HIS A 33 -19.28 15.38 -13.19
C HIS A 33 -19.63 16.17 -14.47
N PRO A 34 -18.93 17.30 -14.73
CA PRO A 34 -19.25 18.20 -15.84
C PRO A 34 -19.10 17.56 -17.22
N ASP A 35 -18.29 16.51 -17.34
CA ASP A 35 -18.01 15.81 -18.59
C ASP A 35 -19.08 14.76 -18.94
N ILE A 36 -19.83 14.26 -17.96
CA ILE A 36 -20.72 13.09 -18.16
C ILE A 36 -22.19 13.36 -17.91
N HIS A 37 -22.55 14.42 -17.19
CA HIS A 37 -23.92 14.67 -16.74
C HIS A 37 -24.98 14.80 -17.86
N PHE A 38 -24.59 15.20 -19.08
CA PHE A 38 -25.49 15.29 -20.24
C PHE A 38 -25.53 14.05 -21.12
N MET A 39 -24.65 13.06 -20.87
CA MET A 39 -24.60 11.84 -21.66
C MET A 39 -25.36 10.70 -20.97
N PRO A 40 -26.02 9.82 -21.72
CA PRO A 40 -26.57 8.61 -21.14
C PRO A 40 -25.43 7.74 -20.61
N PHE A 41 -25.52 7.32 -19.35
CA PHE A 41 -24.55 6.47 -18.69
C PHE A 41 -25.22 5.29 -17.99
N GLU A 42 -24.48 4.19 -17.92
CA GLU A 42 -24.86 3.02 -17.13
C GLU A 42 -24.27 3.11 -15.73
N VAL A 43 -25.01 2.59 -14.76
CA VAL A 43 -24.54 2.45 -13.37
C VAL A 43 -24.39 0.96 -13.09
N ARG A 44 -23.19 0.55 -12.68
CA ARG A 44 -22.87 -0.85 -12.35
C ARG A 44 -22.27 -0.90 -10.95
N GLU A 45 -22.62 -1.91 -10.16
CA GLU A 45 -21.91 -2.16 -8.90
C GLU A 45 -20.49 -2.64 -9.24
N PHE A 46 -19.49 -1.97 -8.69
CA PHE A 46 -18.11 -2.32 -8.93
C PHE A 46 -17.70 -3.45 -7.98
N VAL A 47 -17.26 -4.56 -8.56
CA VAL A 47 -16.75 -5.72 -7.83
C VAL A 47 -15.36 -6.04 -8.34
N LEU A 48 -14.39 -6.15 -7.43
CA LEU A 48 -13.05 -6.62 -7.75
C LEU A 48 -12.92 -8.07 -7.30
N PRO A 49 -12.80 -9.05 -8.21
CA PRO A 49 -12.69 -10.45 -7.85
C PRO A 49 -11.52 -10.70 -6.89
N GLY A 50 -11.77 -11.45 -5.82
CA GLY A 50 -10.76 -11.76 -4.80
C GLY A 50 -10.58 -10.70 -3.70
N TYR A 51 -11.28 -9.56 -3.79
CA TYR A 51 -11.18 -8.49 -2.79
C TYR A 51 -12.56 -8.03 -2.29
N VAL A 52 -12.61 -7.66 -1.01
CA VAL A 52 -13.78 -7.00 -0.39
C VAL A 52 -13.46 -5.51 -0.31
N ILE A 53 -14.26 -4.68 -0.98
CA ILE A 53 -14.10 -3.23 -0.99
C ILE A 53 -14.99 -2.64 0.10
N THR A 54 -14.37 -2.00 1.09
CA THR A 54 -15.07 -1.27 2.15
C THR A 54 -14.93 0.23 1.90
N VAL A 55 -16.06 0.94 1.79
CA VAL A 55 -16.08 2.40 1.65
C VAL A 55 -16.48 3.02 2.99
N THR A 56 -15.53 3.72 3.62
CA THR A 56 -15.74 4.45 4.88
C THR A 56 -15.76 5.96 4.62
N PRO A 57 -16.72 6.71 5.18
CA PRO A 57 -16.68 8.17 5.16
C PRO A 57 -15.43 8.67 5.89
N GLU A 58 -14.86 9.77 5.40
CA GLU A 58 -13.56 10.30 5.83
C GLU A 58 -13.53 10.70 7.32
N GLU A 59 -14.68 10.91 7.95
CA GLU A 59 -14.82 11.18 9.39
C GLU A 59 -14.46 9.97 10.29
N ALA A 60 -14.31 8.75 9.74
CA ALA A 60 -13.97 7.54 10.49
C ALA A 60 -12.53 7.04 10.29
N ALA A 61 -11.73 7.68 9.42
CA ALA A 61 -10.34 7.23 9.14
C ALA A 61 -9.30 7.71 10.18
N GLY A 62 -9.73 8.42 11.22
CA GLY A 62 -8.86 8.90 12.31
C GLY A 62 -8.76 7.96 13.53
N GLN A 63 -9.49 6.85 13.56
CA GLN A 63 -9.49 5.92 14.69
C GLN A 63 -9.52 4.47 14.19
N GLN A 64 -8.44 4.02 13.54
CA GLN A 64 -8.06 2.63 13.73
C GLN A 64 -7.40 2.56 15.10
N GLU A 65 -8.14 2.02 16.07
CA GLU A 65 -7.67 1.66 17.39
C GLU A 65 -6.31 0.97 17.27
N ALA A 66 -5.25 1.67 17.71
CA ALA A 66 -4.06 1.01 18.18
C ALA A 66 -4.50 0.01 19.27
N PRO A 67 -3.95 -1.21 19.33
CA PRO A 67 -4.13 -2.06 20.50
C PRO A 67 -3.73 -1.23 21.74
N PRO A 68 -4.39 -1.39 22.91
CA PRO A 68 -4.19 -0.52 24.05
C PRO A 68 -2.72 -0.55 24.46
N THR A 69 -2.00 0.51 24.09
CA THR A 69 -0.64 0.77 24.55
C THR A 69 -0.78 1.24 25.98
N ASP A 70 -0.37 0.38 26.92
CA ASP A 70 0.04 0.78 28.25
C ASP A 70 0.99 1.99 28.09
N GLU A 71 0.51 3.19 28.44
CA GLU A 71 1.37 4.36 28.56
C GLU A 71 2.49 4.03 29.56
N PRO A 72 3.70 4.54 29.31
CA PRO A 72 4.00 5.73 30.09
C PRO A 72 4.60 6.88 29.27
N ASP A 73 4.12 8.05 29.67
CA ASP A 73 4.85 9.31 29.86
C ASP A 73 5.54 9.99 28.67
N ALA A 74 5.02 11.19 28.43
CA ALA A 74 5.64 12.38 27.88
C ALA A 74 7.18 12.46 28.01
N GLN A 75 7.82 12.75 26.88
CA GLN A 75 8.96 13.67 26.87
C GLN A 75 9.03 14.40 25.53
N ASP A 76 8.67 15.69 25.56
CA ASP A 76 9.20 16.71 24.65
C ASP A 76 10.74 16.59 24.62
N GLY A 77 11.31 16.43 23.43
CA GLY A 77 12.76 16.40 23.25
C GLY A 77 13.13 16.37 21.78
N ASP A 78 13.60 17.52 21.28
CA ASP A 78 14.50 17.71 20.13
C ASP A 78 14.95 16.44 19.38
N GLY A 79 14.44 16.25 18.15
CA GLY A 79 14.91 15.19 17.25
C GLY A 79 14.50 15.38 15.78
N GLU A 80 14.24 16.62 15.34
CA GLU A 80 13.52 16.89 14.09
C GLU A 80 14.42 17.01 12.83
N GLU A 81 15.70 16.63 12.90
CA GLU A 81 16.57 16.49 11.71
C GLU A 81 16.80 15.02 11.29
N ASP A 82 16.87 14.08 12.24
CA ASP A 82 17.25 12.68 11.97
C ASP A 82 16.17 11.93 11.17
N THR A 83 14.89 12.19 11.46
CA THR A 83 13.77 11.45 10.85
C THR A 83 13.52 11.77 9.38
N ARG A 84 13.94 12.94 8.89
CA ARG A 84 13.72 13.36 7.49
C ARG A 84 14.83 12.86 6.58
N GLU A 85 16.09 13.06 6.98
CA GLU A 85 17.25 12.60 6.21
C GLU A 85 17.27 11.08 6.12
N GLU A 86 16.98 10.39 7.22
CA GLU A 86 16.87 8.94 7.24
C GLU A 86 15.75 8.43 6.34
N ARG A 87 14.59 9.09 6.34
CA ARG A 87 13.48 8.72 5.47
C ARG A 87 13.84 8.83 3.99
N GLU A 88 14.62 9.84 3.62
CA GLU A 88 15.12 9.98 2.26
C GLU A 88 16.14 8.89 1.92
N ALA A 89 17.06 8.57 2.85
CA ALA A 89 18.02 7.48 2.68
C ALA A 89 17.33 6.11 2.49
N LEU A 90 16.34 5.79 3.32
CA LEU A 90 15.56 4.56 3.21
C LEU A 90 14.78 4.49 1.89
N LYS A 91 14.24 5.63 1.43
CA LYS A 91 13.54 5.69 0.14
C LYS A 91 14.49 5.43 -1.04
N VAL A 92 15.70 5.98 -1.00
CA VAL A 92 16.73 5.73 -2.03
C VAL A 92 17.11 4.25 -2.02
N TRP A 93 17.37 3.69 -0.84
CA TRP A 93 17.73 2.28 -0.68
C TRP A 93 16.65 1.34 -1.23
N LEU A 94 15.39 1.56 -0.87
CA LEU A 94 14.26 0.75 -1.35
C LEU A 94 14.15 0.80 -2.88
N LYS A 95 14.37 1.98 -3.48
CA LYS A 95 14.36 2.14 -4.94
C LYS A 95 15.52 1.40 -5.61
N GLU A 96 16.71 1.41 -5.01
CA GLU A 96 17.89 0.69 -5.52
C GLU A 96 17.68 -0.83 -5.51
N HIS A 97 16.98 -1.35 -4.51
CA HIS A 97 16.63 -2.77 -4.39
C HIS A 97 15.31 -3.13 -5.10
N GLY A 98 14.78 -2.23 -5.93
CA GLY A 98 13.60 -2.47 -6.77
C GLY A 98 12.25 -2.50 -6.04
N ILE A 99 12.20 -2.05 -4.79
CA ILE A 99 10.98 -2.01 -3.98
C ILE A 99 10.22 -0.70 -4.27
N GLU A 100 8.98 -0.83 -4.73
CA GLU A 100 8.14 0.33 -5.05
C GLU A 100 7.79 1.13 -3.79
N PHE A 101 8.23 2.38 -3.73
CA PHE A 101 8.00 3.25 -2.58
C PHE A 101 6.56 3.78 -2.53
N ASN A 102 5.87 3.57 -1.41
CA ASN A 102 4.57 4.20 -1.15
C ASN A 102 4.73 5.41 -0.20
N PRO A 103 4.29 6.62 -0.61
CA PRO A 103 4.41 7.83 0.21
C PRO A 103 3.58 7.79 1.51
N ARG A 104 2.65 6.84 1.65
CA ARG A 104 1.85 6.65 2.88
C ARG A 104 2.55 5.79 3.94
N TRP A 105 3.71 5.21 3.64
CA TRP A 105 4.47 4.42 4.63
C TRP A 105 5.17 5.32 5.65
N SER A 106 5.08 4.92 6.92
CA SER A 106 5.84 5.51 8.02
C SER A 106 7.31 5.13 7.92
N THR A 107 8.18 5.93 8.55
CA THR A 107 9.63 5.65 8.57
C THR A 107 9.95 4.29 9.17
N ASP A 108 9.22 3.85 10.20
CA ASP A 108 9.37 2.50 10.77
C ASP A 108 9.06 1.39 9.76
N LYS A 109 8.02 1.58 8.92
CA LYS A 109 7.69 0.61 7.88
C LYS A 109 8.79 0.56 6.81
N LEU A 110 9.40 1.69 6.48
CA LEU A 110 10.53 1.72 5.55
C LEU A 110 11.74 0.96 6.15
N ARG A 111 12.07 1.19 7.43
CA ARG A 111 13.14 0.45 8.13
C ARG A 111 12.89 -1.05 8.15
N GLU A 112 11.66 -1.48 8.44
CA GLU A 112 11.29 -2.91 8.44
C GLU A 112 11.50 -3.54 7.06
N LEU A 113 11.11 -2.84 5.98
CA LEU A 113 11.29 -3.33 4.62
C LEU A 113 12.76 -3.43 4.24
N VAL A 114 13.57 -2.43 4.61
CA VAL A 114 15.03 -2.49 4.42
C VAL A 114 15.63 -3.66 5.19
N GLN A 115 15.22 -3.88 6.45
CA GLN A 115 15.73 -4.98 7.26
C GLN A 115 15.30 -6.35 6.72
N GLN A 116 14.06 -6.49 6.24
CA GLN A 116 13.58 -7.71 5.60
C GLN A 116 14.33 -8.02 4.31
N ALA A 117 14.54 -7.02 3.45
CA ALA A 117 15.28 -7.18 2.21
C ALA A 117 16.75 -7.53 2.47
N ALA A 118 17.42 -6.84 3.40
CA ALA A 118 18.78 -7.18 3.82
C ALA A 118 18.87 -8.60 4.42
N THR A 119 17.84 -9.04 5.15
CA THR A 119 17.79 -10.41 5.70
C THR A 119 17.56 -11.44 4.60
N GLN A 120 16.74 -11.14 3.58
CA GLN A 120 16.53 -12.02 2.43
C GLN A 120 17.79 -12.14 1.56
N GLU A 121 18.53 -11.05 1.36
CA GLU A 121 19.83 -11.07 0.69
C GLU A 121 20.84 -11.90 1.49
N ALA A 122 20.94 -11.68 2.81
CA ALA A 122 21.82 -12.47 3.67
C ALA A 122 21.44 -13.96 3.73
N THR A 123 20.15 -14.29 3.67
CA THR A 123 19.67 -15.69 3.63
C THR A 123 19.97 -16.34 2.29
N SER A 124 19.81 -15.60 1.19
CA SER A 124 20.14 -16.07 -0.16
C SER A 124 21.64 -16.31 -0.33
N GLU A 125 22.48 -15.44 0.26
CA GLU A 125 23.94 -15.57 0.23
C GLU A 125 24.42 -16.74 1.12
N ALA A 126 23.79 -16.94 2.29
CA ALA A 126 24.06 -18.08 3.17
C ALA A 126 23.65 -19.44 2.56
N GLU A 127 22.55 -19.50 1.79
CA GLU A 127 22.19 -20.73 1.04
C GLU A 127 23.20 -21.06 -0.07
N LEU A 128 23.71 -20.04 -0.77
CA LEU A 128 24.76 -20.20 -1.79
C LEU A 128 26.11 -20.68 -1.19
N GLU A 129 26.49 -20.22 0.01
CA GLU A 129 27.69 -20.71 0.71
C GLU A 129 27.52 -22.13 1.27
N ALA A 130 26.30 -22.51 1.67
CA ALA A 130 25.99 -23.86 2.13
C ALA A 130 25.99 -24.89 0.98
N GLU A 131 25.46 -24.54 -0.20
CA GLU A 131 25.49 -25.41 -1.38
C GLU A 131 26.90 -25.58 -1.94
N THR A 132 27.74 -24.54 -1.91
CA THR A 132 29.14 -24.65 -2.35
C THR A 132 30.01 -25.45 -1.36
N SER A 133 29.72 -25.40 -0.06
CA SER A 133 30.40 -26.22 0.96
C SER A 133 30.02 -27.70 0.89
N ALA A 134 28.75 -28.03 0.58
CA ALA A 134 28.30 -29.42 0.45
C ALA A 134 28.89 -30.12 -0.80
N GLN A 135 29.23 -29.36 -1.83
CA GLN A 135 29.79 -29.91 -3.07
C GLN A 135 31.30 -30.19 -2.98
N ASN A 136 32.02 -29.50 -2.08
CA ASN A 136 33.46 -29.73 -1.85
C ASN A 136 33.75 -30.92 -0.91
N ASP A 137 32.83 -31.29 -0.02
CA ASP A 137 33.01 -32.46 0.87
C ASP A 137 32.80 -33.81 0.14
N SER A 138 32.18 -33.78 -1.05
CA SER A 138 31.96 -34.99 -1.87
C SER A 138 33.12 -35.30 -2.84
N ASP A 139 34.05 -34.37 -3.08
CA ASP A 139 35.19 -34.57 -4.00
C ASP A 139 36.47 -35.04 -3.26
N ASP A 140 36.55 -34.91 -1.93
CA ASP A 140 37.73 -35.32 -1.12
C ASP A 140 37.62 -36.75 -0.52
N LEU A 141 36.68 -37.57 -1.01
CA LEU A 141 36.56 -39.00 -0.64
C LEU A 141 36.92 -39.95 -1.80
N LEU A 142 37.46 -39.43 -2.91
CA LEU A 142 37.90 -40.19 -4.07
C LEU A 142 39.33 -39.82 -4.51
N ILE A 143 40.31 -39.94 -3.61
CA ILE A 143 41.73 -40.15 -3.97
C ILE A 143 42.32 -41.30 -3.13
#